data_AF-A0AAD8BGC6-F1
#
_entry.id   AF-A0AAD8BGC6-F1
#
_cell.length_a   1.000
_cell.length_b   1.000
_cell.length_c   1.000
_cell.angle_alpha   90.00
_cell.angle_beta   90.00
_cell.angle_gamma   90.00
#
_symmetry.space_group_name_H-M   'P 1'
#
loop_
_entity.id
_entity.type
_entity.pdbx_description
1 polymer ?
#
loop_
_entity_poly.entity_id
_entity_poly.type
_entity_poly.pdbx_seq_one_letter_code
_entity_poly.pdbx_strand_id
1 'polypeptide(L)'
;NKDRHHNEFVLVGGTRERMETLARHLATSILGRAEEDFSFDHSFQNSRYSGYLVGPIFCVNHGIGNPSLSVALHEIFRLLYRARCSDVTLIRIGTCGGIGVDVNTVMVTSEALTVGFEPYYNTSSLGQPLRLPTGSCRLGRRSSSVQGRQLYVPGGQRQNLLCR
;
A
#
# COMPACT_ATOMS: atom_id res chain seq x y z
N ASN A 1 28.31 0.00 13.33
CA ASN A 1 29.03 1.04 12.57
C ASN A 1 28.28 1.25 11.26
N LYS A 2 27.86 2.50 10.99
CA LYS A 2 27.04 3.02 9.88
C LYS A 2 25.53 3.19 10.14
N ASP A 3 25.20 4.43 10.49
CA ASP A 3 23.91 5.09 10.65
C ASP A 3 22.95 4.82 9.49
N ARG A 4 21.71 4.38 9.75
CA ARG A 4 20.58 4.53 8.80
C ARG A 4 19.24 4.53 9.52
N HIS A 5 18.81 5.72 9.97
CA HIS A 5 17.40 6.08 9.86
C HIS A 5 17.08 6.11 8.36
N HIS A 6 16.65 5.00 7.76
CA HIS A 6 16.12 4.99 6.40
C HIS A 6 14.61 4.91 6.50
N ASN A 7 13.93 5.90 5.94
CA ASN A 7 12.50 5.82 5.72
C ASN A 7 12.29 4.67 4.73
N GLU A 8 11.75 3.58 5.23
CA GLU A 8 11.48 2.41 4.42
C GLU A 8 10.06 2.51 3.87
N PHE A 9 9.95 2.27 2.57
CA PHE A 9 8.66 2.25 1.89
C PHE A 9 8.25 0.81 1.69
N VAL A 10 7.07 0.45 2.21
CA VAL A 10 6.48 -0.85 1.95
C VAL A 10 5.32 -0.66 0.99
N LEU A 11 5.47 -1.21 -0.21
CA LEU A 11 4.44 -1.18 -1.24
C LEU A 11 3.76 -2.55 -1.27
N VAL A 12 2.45 -2.56 -1.05
CA VAL A 12 1.65 -3.79 -1.10
C VAL A 12 0.66 -3.74 -2.25
N GLY A 13 0.51 -4.84 -2.99
CA GLY A 13 -0.47 -4.92 -4.08
C GLY A 13 -0.96 -6.33 -4.34
N GLY A 14 -1.88 -6.48 -5.29
CA GLY A 14 -2.62 -7.75 -5.45
C GLY A 14 -1.77 -8.93 -5.95
N THR A 15 -1.39 -8.92 -7.22
CA THR A 15 -0.72 -10.05 -7.88
C THR A 15 0.80 -9.91 -7.85
N ARG A 16 1.49 -11.06 -7.91
CA ARG A 16 2.94 -11.14 -7.93
C ARG A 16 3.53 -10.38 -9.12
N GLU A 17 2.99 -10.64 -10.31
CA GLU A 17 3.50 -10.14 -11.58
C GLU A 17 3.43 -8.60 -11.64
N ARG A 18 2.37 -8.01 -11.05
CA ARG A 18 2.25 -6.55 -10.93
C ARG A 18 3.29 -5.96 -9.97
N MET A 19 3.52 -6.62 -8.83
CA MET A 19 4.49 -6.15 -7.85
C MET A 19 5.93 -6.30 -8.34
N GLU A 20 6.23 -7.35 -9.09
CA GLU A 20 7.53 -7.52 -9.75
C GLU A 20 7.76 -6.44 -10.81
N THR A 21 6.78 -6.20 -11.68
CA THR A 21 6.85 -5.16 -12.71
C THR A 21 7.05 -3.79 -12.07
N LEU A 22 6.32 -3.51 -10.98
CA LEU A 22 6.49 -2.28 -10.21
C LEU A 22 7.90 -2.19 -9.62
N ALA A 23 8.41 -3.25 -9.01
CA ALA A 23 9.75 -3.28 -8.42
C ALA A 23 10.83 -2.98 -9.48
N ARG A 24 10.78 -3.64 -10.64
CA ARG A 24 11.66 -3.38 -11.79
C ARG A 24 11.55 -1.95 -12.31
N HIS A 25 10.32 -1.43 -12.37
CA HIS A 25 10.10 -0.04 -12.78
C HIS A 25 10.70 0.96 -11.78
N LEU A 26 10.57 0.73 -10.47
CA LEU A 26 11.13 1.60 -9.44
C LEU A 26 12.66 1.56 -9.42
N ALA A 27 13.23 0.37 -9.62
CA ALA A 27 14.67 0.15 -9.76
C ALA A 27 15.28 0.99 -10.89
N THR A 28 14.65 0.94 -12.06
CA THR A 28 15.13 1.60 -13.28
C THR A 28 14.81 3.10 -13.30
N SER A 29 13.56 3.49 -13.03
CA SER A 29 13.09 4.87 -13.21
C SER A 29 13.46 5.81 -12.06
N ILE A 30 13.40 5.34 -10.80
CA ILE A 30 13.62 6.19 -9.63
C ILE A 30 15.06 6.11 -9.14
N LEU A 31 15.62 4.89 -9.10
CA LEU A 31 16.96 4.68 -8.56
C LEU A 31 18.06 4.71 -9.63
N GLY A 32 17.72 4.61 -10.92
CA GLY A 32 18.68 4.66 -12.03
C GLY A 32 19.71 3.52 -12.00
N ARG A 33 19.35 2.37 -11.43
CA ARG A 33 20.26 1.21 -11.25
C ARG A 33 19.88 0.07 -12.18
N ALA A 34 20.86 -0.78 -12.47
CA ALA A 34 20.65 -1.98 -13.26
C ALA A 34 19.82 -3.00 -12.46
N GLU A 35 18.98 -3.79 -13.13
CA GLU A 35 18.12 -4.77 -12.45
C GLU A 35 18.92 -5.78 -11.60
N GLU A 36 20.14 -6.10 -12.04
CA GLU A 36 21.10 -6.98 -11.37
C GLU A 36 21.59 -6.48 -10.01
N ASP A 37 21.38 -5.20 -9.67
CA ASP A 37 21.70 -4.64 -8.35
C ASP A 37 20.64 -4.97 -7.27
N PHE A 38 19.51 -5.56 -7.66
CA PHE A 38 18.36 -5.74 -6.77
C PHE A 38 18.06 -7.22 -6.49
N SER A 39 17.73 -7.48 -5.23
CA SER A 39 17.26 -8.79 -4.81
C SER A 39 15.77 -8.89 -5.07
N PHE A 40 15.42 -9.59 -6.15
CA PHE A 40 14.06 -10.00 -6.45
C PHE A 40 13.67 -11.31 -5.75
N ASP A 41 14.40 -11.68 -4.69
CA ASP A 41 14.35 -13.02 -4.11
C ASP A 41 12.98 -13.33 -3.48
N HIS A 42 12.45 -14.51 -3.81
CA HIS A 42 11.16 -15.00 -3.35
C HIS A 42 11.23 -15.37 -1.87
N SER A 43 11.08 -14.38 -0.99
CA SER A 43 11.35 -14.52 0.45
C SER A 43 10.31 -15.30 1.27
N PHE A 44 9.44 -16.11 0.66
CA PHE A 44 8.45 -16.91 1.39
C PHE A 44 8.47 -18.34 0.89
N GLN A 45 8.92 -19.27 1.74
CA GLN A 45 8.97 -20.72 1.48
C GLN A 45 7.61 -21.31 1.03
N ASN A 46 6.53 -20.57 1.29
CA ASN A 46 5.16 -20.94 0.97
C ASN A 46 4.70 -19.95 -0.10
N SER A 47 4.64 -20.38 -1.36
CA SER A 47 4.41 -19.61 -2.62
C SER A 47 3.29 -18.55 -2.69
N ARG A 48 2.57 -18.28 -1.60
CA ARG A 48 1.43 -17.35 -1.48
C ARG A 48 1.81 -15.89 -1.63
N TYR A 49 2.95 -15.50 -1.04
CA TYR A 49 3.46 -14.12 -1.10
C TYR A 49 4.87 -14.12 -1.69
N SER A 50 5.26 -12.98 -2.25
CA SER A 50 6.51 -12.74 -2.95
C SER A 50 6.90 -11.31 -2.63
N GLY A 51 8.13 -11.17 -2.13
CA GLY A 51 8.72 -9.89 -1.77
C GLY A 51 9.83 -9.53 -2.76
N TYR A 52 10.01 -8.24 -3.02
CA TYR A 52 11.05 -7.72 -3.90
C TYR A 52 11.67 -6.51 -3.22
N LEU A 53 12.99 -6.54 -2.99
CA LEU A 53 13.70 -5.46 -2.29
C LEU A 53 14.47 -4.60 -3.29
N VAL A 54 14.08 -3.34 -3.39
CA VAL A 54 14.59 -2.36 -4.34
C VAL A 54 15.14 -1.16 -3.56
N GLY A 55 16.40 -1.26 -3.11
CA GLY A 55 17.01 -0.24 -2.25
C GLY A 55 16.24 -0.10 -0.92
N PRO A 56 15.70 1.10 -0.59
CA PRO A 56 14.87 1.31 0.61
C PRO A 56 13.39 0.94 0.42
N ILE A 57 13.01 0.38 -0.72
CA ILE A 57 11.62 0.05 -1.06
C ILE A 57 11.43 -1.47 -1.02
N PHE A 58 10.44 -1.94 -0.24
CA PHE A 58 10.05 -3.33 -0.16
C PHE A 58 8.66 -3.53 -0.79
N CYS A 59 8.61 -4.24 -1.92
CA CYS A 59 7.39 -4.52 -2.67
C CYS A 59 6.88 -5.93 -2.36
N VAL A 60 5.62 -6.09 -1.96
CA VAL A 60 5.04 -7.39 -1.58
C VAL A 60 3.65 -7.59 -2.18
N ASN A 61 3.37 -8.78 -2.73
CA ASN A 61 2.00 -9.12 -3.13
C ASN A 61 1.18 -9.63 -1.94
N HIS A 62 -0.12 -9.35 -1.93
CA HIS A 62 -1.04 -9.70 -0.85
C HIS A 62 -2.27 -10.48 -1.33
N GLY A 63 -2.37 -10.83 -2.61
CA GLY A 63 -3.52 -11.57 -3.16
C GLY A 63 -4.81 -10.75 -3.19
N ILE A 64 -5.94 -11.41 -2.94
CA ILE A 64 -7.29 -10.80 -3.04
C ILE A 64 -7.96 -10.75 -1.68
N GLY A 65 -8.56 -9.61 -1.37
CA GLY A 65 -9.44 -9.42 -0.21
C GLY A 65 -8.71 -9.16 1.11
N ASN A 66 -9.48 -8.68 2.09
CA ASN A 66 -8.99 -8.33 3.42
C ASN A 66 -8.35 -9.51 4.19
N PRO A 67 -8.86 -10.75 4.12
CA PRO A 67 -8.24 -11.88 4.82
C PRO A 67 -6.81 -12.17 4.33
N SER A 68 -6.56 -12.06 3.02
CA SER A 68 -5.22 -12.30 2.48
C SER A 68 -4.28 -11.12 2.78
N LEU A 69 -4.79 -9.89 2.71
CA LEU A 69 -4.04 -8.70 3.09
C LEU A 69 -3.65 -8.70 4.57
N SER A 70 -4.53 -9.11 5.48
CA SER A 70 -4.24 -9.10 6.92
C SER A 70 -3.10 -10.07 7.27
N VAL A 71 -3.08 -11.27 6.67
CA VAL A 71 -1.98 -12.23 6.85
C VAL A 71 -0.66 -11.62 6.36
N ALA A 72 -0.64 -11.06 5.15
CA ALA A 72 0.56 -10.41 4.61
C ALA A 72 1.05 -9.26 5.51
N LEU A 73 0.15 -8.39 5.98
CA LEU A 73 0.49 -7.29 6.88
C LEU A 73 1.03 -7.79 8.22
N HIS A 74 0.43 -8.82 8.82
CA HIS A 74 0.92 -9.39 10.07
C HIS A 74 2.33 -9.97 9.95
N GLU A 75 2.66 -10.60 8.82
CA GLU A 75 4.00 -11.13 8.55
C GLU A 75 5.00 -9.99 8.28
N ILE A 76 4.63 -9.02 7.46
CA ILE A 76 5.45 -7.83 7.15
C ILE A 76 5.77 -7.04 8.42
N PHE A 77 4.79 -6.74 9.28
CA PHE A 77 5.04 -6.01 10.52
C PHE A 77 5.98 -6.77 11.46
N ARG A 78 5.89 -8.10 11.52
CA ARG A 78 6.84 -8.92 12.28
C ARG A 78 8.25 -8.85 11.69
N LEU A 79 8.38 -8.87 10.36
CA LEU A 79 9.65 -8.72 9.67
C LEU A 79 10.29 -7.37 9.98
N LEU A 80 9.55 -6.28 9.80
CA LEU A 80 10.00 -4.91 10.08
C LEU A 80 10.41 -4.74 11.54
N TYR A 81 9.63 -5.30 12.46
CA TYR A 81 9.95 -5.29 13.90
C TYR A 81 11.28 -6.01 14.19
N ARG A 82 11.49 -7.20 13.60
CA ARG A 82 12.74 -7.96 13.78
C ARG A 82 13.95 -7.27 13.13
N ALA A 83 13.72 -6.59 12.01
CA ALA A 83 14.73 -5.78 11.33
C ALA A 83 15.02 -4.43 12.04
N ARG A 84 14.27 -4.11 13.11
CA ARG A 84 14.36 -2.85 13.87
C ARG A 84 14.12 -1.61 13.00
N CYS A 85 13.28 -1.74 11.99
CA CYS A 85 12.92 -0.64 11.11
C CYS A 85 12.00 0.34 11.86
N SER A 86 12.26 1.64 11.70
CA SER A 86 11.50 2.73 12.32
C SER A 86 11.08 3.72 11.25
N ASP A 87 9.90 4.33 11.39
CA ASP A 87 9.34 5.29 10.40
C ASP A 87 9.07 4.66 9.02
N VAL A 88 8.32 3.55 9.02
CA VAL A 88 7.93 2.85 7.80
C VAL A 88 6.67 3.46 7.21
N THR A 89 6.71 3.79 5.92
CA THR A 89 5.52 4.22 5.17
C THR A 89 4.95 3.07 4.35
N LEU A 90 3.72 2.66 4.68
CA LEU A 90 3.01 1.61 3.96
C LEU A 90 2.02 2.20 2.94
N ILE A 91 2.09 1.73 1.69
CA ILE A 91 1.24 2.18 0.59
C ILE A 91 0.63 0.95 -0.09
N ARG A 92 -0.70 0.93 -0.21
CA ARG A 92 -1.40 -0.08 -1.03
C ARG A 92 -1.61 0.44 -2.44
N ILE A 93 -1.17 -0.32 -3.42
CA ILE A 93 -1.38 -0.06 -4.84
C ILE A 93 -2.28 -1.16 -5.40
N GLY A 94 -3.40 -0.76 -5.97
CA GLY A 94 -4.40 -1.69 -6.46
C GLY A 94 -5.29 -1.07 -7.52
N THR A 95 -6.17 -1.90 -8.06
CA THR A 95 -7.21 -1.48 -8.98
C THR A 95 -8.51 -1.28 -8.22
N CYS A 96 -9.33 -0.33 -8.66
CA CYS A 96 -10.64 -0.06 -8.09
C CYS A 96 -11.63 0.34 -9.18
N GLY A 97 -12.92 0.16 -8.92
CA GLY A 97 -13.99 0.74 -9.74
C GLY A 97 -14.22 2.18 -9.32
N GLY A 98 -14.03 3.13 -10.25
CA GLY A 98 -14.37 4.53 -10.04
C GLY A 98 -15.86 4.78 -10.18
N ILE A 99 -16.41 5.70 -9.38
CA ILE A 99 -17.79 6.18 -9.50
C ILE A 99 -17.73 7.66 -9.87
N GLY A 100 -18.35 8.05 -10.98
CA GLY A 100 -18.37 9.45 -11.42
C GLY A 100 -16.99 10.00 -11.81
N VAL A 101 -16.06 9.13 -12.21
CA VAL A 101 -14.71 9.49 -12.67
C VAL A 101 -14.39 8.78 -13.98
N ASP A 102 -13.53 9.40 -14.78
CA ASP A 102 -13.11 8.84 -16.06
C ASP A 102 -12.25 7.58 -15.88
N VAL A 103 -12.28 6.71 -16.88
CA VAL A 103 -11.43 5.51 -16.93
C VAL A 103 -9.96 5.92 -16.86
N ASN A 104 -9.13 5.12 -16.16
CA ASN A 104 -7.71 5.37 -15.91
C ASN A 104 -7.40 6.55 -14.97
N THR A 105 -8.40 7.07 -14.25
CA THR A 105 -8.15 8.03 -13.17
C THR A 105 -7.50 7.35 -11.96
N VAL A 106 -6.38 7.89 -11.47
CA VAL A 106 -5.71 7.42 -10.25
C VAL A 106 -6.37 8.07 -9.03
N MET A 107 -6.89 7.24 -8.13
CA MET A 107 -7.55 7.70 -6.90
C MET A 107 -6.64 7.53 -5.69
N VAL A 108 -6.60 8.55 -4.84
CA VAL A 108 -5.91 8.50 -3.54
C VAL A 108 -6.95 8.44 -2.44
N THR A 109 -6.95 7.37 -1.65
CA THR A 109 -7.91 7.16 -0.57
C THR A 109 -7.72 8.19 0.54
N SER A 110 -8.77 8.95 0.84
CA SER A 110 -8.83 9.80 2.04
C SER A 110 -9.23 8.99 3.27
N GLU A 111 -10.28 8.17 3.12
CA GLU A 111 -10.86 7.32 4.17
C GLU A 111 -11.31 5.99 3.56
N ALA A 112 -11.13 4.88 4.28
CA ALA A 112 -11.65 3.58 3.90
C ALA A 112 -13.00 3.34 4.61
N LEU A 113 -14.05 3.10 3.85
CA LEU A 113 -15.41 2.96 4.38
C LEU A 113 -15.95 1.53 4.24
N THR A 114 -16.88 1.17 5.12
CA THR A 114 -17.72 -0.02 4.96
C THR A 114 -18.73 0.17 3.81
N VAL A 115 -19.44 -0.90 3.46
CA VAL A 115 -20.59 -0.85 2.53
C VAL A 115 -21.68 0.11 3.02
N GLY A 116 -21.79 0.32 4.34
CA GLY A 116 -22.72 1.28 4.95
C GLY A 116 -22.17 2.72 5.01
N PHE A 117 -21.06 3.02 4.33
CA PHE A 117 -20.38 4.32 4.35
C PHE A 117 -19.84 4.75 5.72
N GLU A 118 -19.53 3.78 6.59
CA GLU A 118 -18.98 4.07 7.92
C GLU A 118 -17.44 3.93 7.92
N PRO A 119 -16.69 4.79 8.63
CA PRO A 119 -15.23 4.77 8.69
C PRO A 119 -14.70 3.73 9.69
N TYR A 120 -15.14 2.49 9.55
CA TYR A 120 -14.75 1.37 10.40
C TYR A 120 -14.34 0.15 9.57
N TYR A 121 -13.41 -0.62 10.11
CA TYR A 121 -13.09 -1.97 9.69
C TYR A 121 -13.74 -2.93 10.67
N ASN A 122 -14.78 -3.61 10.20
CA ASN A 122 -15.53 -4.59 10.98
C ASN A 122 -14.85 -5.96 10.85
N THR A 123 -14.48 -6.55 11.99
CA THR A 123 -13.88 -7.89 12.09
C THR A 123 -14.43 -8.61 13.33
N SER A 124 -13.93 -9.79 13.64
CA SER A 124 -14.28 -10.51 14.86
C SER A 124 -13.06 -11.15 15.50
N SER A 125 -13.09 -11.28 16.83
CA SER A 125 -12.06 -11.98 17.60
C SER A 125 -12.75 -12.83 18.65
N LEU A 126 -12.43 -14.13 18.69
CA LEU A 126 -13.01 -15.09 19.64
C LEU A 126 -14.56 -15.07 19.65
N GLY A 127 -15.17 -14.90 18.46
CA GLY A 127 -16.62 -14.83 18.29
C GLY A 127 -17.26 -13.48 18.67
N GLN A 128 -16.49 -12.52 19.17
CA GLN A 128 -16.97 -11.18 19.49
C GLN A 128 -16.76 -10.23 18.30
N PRO A 129 -17.76 -9.40 17.94
CA PRO A 129 -17.60 -8.40 16.90
C PRO A 129 -16.65 -7.29 17.36
N LEU A 130 -15.76 -6.87 16.47
CA LEU A 130 -14.78 -5.80 16.70
C LEU A 130 -14.91 -4.76 15.59
N ARG A 131 -14.97 -3.48 15.97
CA ARG A 131 -14.99 -2.34 15.05
C ARG A 131 -13.72 -1.51 15.27
N LEU A 132 -12.86 -1.49 14.27
CA LEU A 132 -11.60 -0.74 14.30
C LEU A 132 -11.74 0.52 13.45
N PRO A 133 -11.35 1.72 13.92
CA PRO A 133 -11.45 2.92 13.10
C PRO A 133 -10.45 2.86 11.92
N THR A 134 -10.89 3.28 10.73
CA THR A 134 -10.03 3.32 9.52
C THR A 134 -9.39 4.69 9.28
N GLY A 135 -9.77 5.70 10.07
CA GLY A 135 -9.30 7.07 9.91
C GLY A 135 -7.92 7.33 10.53
N SER A 136 -6.90 7.58 9.70
CA SER A 136 -5.75 8.48 9.98
C SER A 136 -4.68 8.50 8.86
N CYS A 137 -5.06 8.45 7.58
CA CYS A 137 -4.07 8.54 6.50
C CYS A 137 -3.51 9.98 6.40
N ARG A 138 -2.30 10.22 6.93
CA ARG A 138 -1.60 11.52 6.81
C ARG A 138 -1.12 11.78 5.38
N LEU A 139 -0.88 10.73 4.59
CA LEU A 139 -0.31 10.83 3.23
C LEU A 139 -1.30 11.45 2.23
N GLY A 140 -2.61 11.17 2.34
CA GLY A 140 -3.63 11.79 1.51
C GLY A 140 -3.67 13.33 1.63
N ARG A 141 -3.23 13.87 2.77
CA ARG A 141 -3.11 15.32 2.99
C ARG A 141 -1.81 15.93 2.44
N ARG A 142 -0.77 15.14 2.21
CA ARG A 142 0.52 15.57 1.64
C ARG A 142 0.59 15.40 0.12
N SER A 143 -0.11 14.41 -0.44
CA SER A 143 -0.10 14.19 -1.90
C SER A 143 -0.73 15.35 -2.68
N SER A 144 -1.67 16.08 -2.05
CA SER A 144 -2.24 17.31 -2.60
C SER A 144 -1.24 18.46 -2.74
N SER A 145 -0.09 18.45 -2.04
CA SER A 145 0.93 19.51 -2.17
C SER A 145 2.00 19.21 -3.23
N VAL A 146 2.11 17.97 -3.71
CA VAL A 146 3.05 17.60 -4.80
C VAL A 146 2.41 17.83 -6.19
N GLN A 147 1.10 18.11 -6.24
CA GLN A 147 0.37 18.44 -7.46
C GLN A 147 0.44 19.94 -7.79
N GLY A 148 1.58 20.38 -8.31
CA GLY A 148 1.69 21.62 -9.10
C GLY A 148 0.91 21.61 -10.42
N ARG A 149 0.09 20.58 -10.67
CA ARG A 149 -1.01 20.57 -11.65
C ARG A 149 -2.26 20.05 -10.94
N GLN A 150 -2.97 21.00 -10.39
CA GLN A 150 -4.34 20.98 -9.89
C GLN A 150 -5.22 19.89 -10.54
N LEU A 151 -5.54 18.82 -9.81
CA LEU A 151 -6.76 18.05 -10.09
C LEU A 151 -7.94 18.88 -9.58
N TYR A 152 -8.38 19.80 -10.43
CA TYR A 152 -9.62 20.55 -10.25
C TYR A 152 -10.80 19.59 -10.40
N VAL A 153 -11.52 19.34 -9.31
CA VAL A 153 -12.85 18.71 -9.36
C VAL A 153 -13.88 19.85 -9.25
N PRO A 154 -14.60 20.21 -10.34
CA PRO A 154 -15.70 21.15 -10.23
C PRO A 154 -16.87 20.47 -9.52
N GLY A 155 -17.32 21.04 -8.40
CA GLY A 155 -18.52 20.61 -7.69
C GLY A 155 -18.27 20.31 -6.21
N GLY A 156 -18.61 21.26 -5.34
CA GLY A 156 -18.41 21.20 -3.88
C GLY A 156 -19.27 20.17 -3.16
N GLN A 157 -19.00 18.88 -3.39
CA GLN A 157 -19.52 17.78 -2.58
C GLN A 157 -18.31 16.96 -2.10
N ARG A 158 -18.10 16.90 -0.77
CA ARG A 158 -17.13 15.98 -0.18
C ARG A 158 -17.60 14.55 -0.47
N GLN A 159 -17.03 13.92 -1.49
CA GLN A 159 -17.29 12.50 -1.76
C GLN A 159 -16.27 11.68 -0.97
N ASN A 160 -16.74 10.99 0.06
CA ASN A 160 -15.95 9.98 0.74
C ASN A 160 -15.83 8.78 -0.21
N LEU A 161 -14.65 8.60 -0.78
CA LEU A 161 -14.47 7.66 -1.87
C LEU A 161 -14.21 6.24 -1.35
N LEU A 162 -15.10 5.33 -1.74
CA LEU A 162 -15.09 3.91 -1.46
C LEU A 162 -13.87 3.23 -2.09
N CYS A 163 -12.82 2.99 -1.30
CA CYS A 163 -11.80 2.00 -1.65
C CYS A 163 -12.12 0.66 -0.99
N ARG A 164 -12.45 -0.34 -1.81
CA ARG A 164 -12.56 -1.75 -1.40
C ARG A 164 -11.20 -2.37 -1.08
#